data_AF-A0A938RVP2-F1
#
_entry.id   AF-A0A938RVP2-F1
#
_cell.length_a   1.000
_cell.length_b   1.000
_cell.length_c   1.000
_cell.angle_alpha   90.00
_cell.angle_beta   90.00
_cell.angle_gamma   90.00
#
_symmetry.space_group_name_H-M   'P 1'
#
loop_
_entity.id
_entity.type
_entity.pdbx_description
1 polymer ?
#
loop_
_entity_poly.entity_id
_entity_poly.type
_entity_poly.pdbx_seq_one_letter_code
_entity_poly.pdbx_strand_id
1 'polypeptide(L)'
;MRWVLPLLAIAGCAAEGVPKAADRWADRIVAFAPGPTAGFGQDKLPEVVLGPPQGAGDGAGSLHVLSMGKGGGITVAFDDRVASDGPGPDLVVFENAFVGFAETARVEASADGTHWSAWPCDPAGGVTATCAGLNPVWLAGEPTAGSASPKLWGGDAFDLSEIGLKTARYVRLTDTGDNQYLGITGGFDLDAVAAVHPAP
;
A
#
# COMPACT_ATOMS: atom_id res chain seq x y z
N MET A 1 -36.07 0.68 47.74
CA MET A 1 -34.68 1.12 47.52
C MET A 1 -34.07 0.30 46.40
N ARG A 2 -33.93 0.88 45.20
CA ARG A 2 -33.20 0.28 44.08
C ARG A 2 -31.76 0.81 44.15
N TRP A 3 -30.81 -0.09 44.33
CA TRP A 3 -29.39 0.24 44.27
C TRP A 3 -28.96 0.21 42.81
N VAL A 4 -28.52 1.35 42.28
CA VAL A 4 -27.89 1.45 40.96
C VAL A 4 -26.38 1.39 41.21
N LEU A 5 -25.73 0.31 40.77
CA LEU A 5 -24.27 0.26 40.70
C LEU A 5 -23.80 1.14 39.52
N PRO A 6 -22.77 1.98 39.69
CA PRO A 6 -22.20 2.72 38.58
C PRO A 6 -21.40 1.75 37.70
N LEU A 7 -21.66 1.79 36.40
CA LEU A 7 -20.83 1.13 35.39
C LEU A 7 -19.49 1.86 35.35
N LEU A 8 -18.44 1.22 35.86
CA LEU A 8 -17.07 1.73 35.74
C LEU A 8 -16.63 1.49 34.29
N ALA A 9 -16.58 2.54 33.48
CA ALA A 9 -15.99 2.48 32.14
C ALA A 9 -14.47 2.33 32.29
N ILE A 10 -13.95 1.13 32.01
CA ILE A 10 -12.51 0.91 31.87
C ILE A 10 -12.13 1.51 30.52
N ALA A 11 -11.53 2.69 30.53
CA ALA A 11 -10.82 3.22 29.39
C ALA A 11 -9.67 2.26 29.08
N GLY A 12 -9.80 1.48 28.00
CA GLY A 12 -8.71 0.66 27.49
C GLY A 12 -7.63 1.58 26.95
N CYS A 13 -6.48 1.65 27.63
CA CYS A 13 -5.26 2.16 27.01
C CYS A 13 -4.95 1.25 25.83
N ALA A 14 -4.90 1.80 24.61
CA ALA A 14 -4.29 1.11 23.48
C ALA A 14 -2.85 0.77 23.88
N ALA A 15 -2.49 -0.51 23.84
CA ALA A 15 -1.11 -0.91 24.05
C ALA A 15 -0.28 -0.34 22.91
N GLU A 16 0.64 0.58 23.21
CA GLU A 16 1.66 1.01 22.26
C GLU A 16 2.48 -0.22 21.87
N GLY A 17 2.38 -0.62 20.60
CA GLY A 17 3.13 -1.74 20.05
C GLY A 17 4.64 -1.48 20.14
N VAL A 18 5.42 -2.55 20.08
CA VAL A 18 6.89 -2.44 19.93
C VAL A 18 7.18 -1.62 18.68
N PRO A 19 8.00 -0.56 18.76
CA PRO A 19 8.37 0.22 17.58
C PRO A 19 8.98 -0.69 16.51
N LYS A 20 8.42 -0.67 15.31
CA LYS A 20 9.00 -1.31 14.13
C LYS A 20 10.41 -0.75 13.92
N ALA A 21 11.36 -1.61 13.54
CA ALA A 21 12.71 -1.16 13.25
C ALA A 21 12.70 -0.30 11.98
N ALA A 22 13.48 0.77 11.97
CA ALA A 22 13.55 1.67 10.82
C ALA A 22 13.95 0.95 9.53
N ASP A 23 12.99 0.83 8.63
CA ASP A 23 13.13 0.18 7.33
C ASP A 23 12.51 1.03 6.22
N ARG A 24 12.11 0.44 5.10
CA ARG A 24 11.57 1.18 3.96
C ARG A 24 10.09 0.94 3.73
N TRP A 25 9.49 0.04 4.50
CA TRP A 25 8.11 -0.38 4.31
C TRP A 25 7.20 0.55 5.09
N ALA A 26 5.94 0.65 4.67
CA ALA A 26 4.96 1.38 5.47
C ALA A 26 4.91 0.83 6.92
N ASP A 27 4.68 1.71 7.89
CA ASP A 27 4.76 1.38 9.32
C ASP A 27 3.40 1.20 9.97
N ARG A 28 2.36 1.84 9.42
CA ARG A 28 0.98 1.65 9.88
C ARG A 28 -0.06 1.94 8.80
N ILE A 29 -1.26 1.44 9.07
CA ILE A 29 -2.49 1.81 8.36
C ILE A 29 -3.14 2.97 9.10
N VAL A 30 -3.31 4.11 8.41
CA VAL A 30 -3.99 5.29 8.93
C VAL A 30 -5.51 5.18 8.75
N ALA A 31 -5.93 4.65 7.60
CA ALA A 31 -7.34 4.42 7.29
C ALA A 31 -7.47 3.27 6.30
N PHE A 32 -8.52 2.47 6.44
CA PHE A 32 -8.94 1.48 5.46
C PHE A 32 -10.45 1.56 5.28
N ALA A 33 -10.88 1.72 4.02
CA ALA A 33 -12.27 1.81 3.62
C ALA A 33 -12.52 0.73 2.54
N PRO A 34 -12.95 -0.48 2.94
CA PRO A 34 -13.18 -1.56 1.99
C PRO A 34 -14.35 -1.24 1.05
N GLY A 35 -14.16 -1.53 -0.24
CA GLY A 35 -15.22 -1.49 -1.24
C GLY A 35 -16.07 -2.77 -1.25
N PRO A 36 -17.15 -2.82 -2.04
CA PRO A 36 -17.82 -4.08 -2.36
C PRO A 36 -16.80 -5.10 -2.88
N THR A 37 -16.99 -6.38 -2.52
CA THR A 37 -16.04 -7.49 -2.82
C THR A 37 -14.64 -7.32 -2.24
N ALA A 38 -14.43 -6.46 -1.24
CA ALA A 38 -13.25 -6.58 -0.37
C ALA A 38 -13.37 -7.84 0.51
N GLY A 39 -12.28 -8.25 1.17
CA GLY A 39 -12.36 -9.25 2.25
C GLY A 39 -11.13 -10.14 2.39
N PHE A 40 -10.45 -10.43 1.28
CA PHE A 40 -9.27 -11.27 1.32
C PHE A 40 -8.13 -10.53 2.04
N GLY A 41 -7.45 -11.22 2.95
CA GLY A 41 -6.34 -10.68 3.73
C GLY A 41 -6.73 -9.72 4.86
N GLN A 42 -8.00 -9.33 5.00
CA GLN A 42 -8.44 -8.42 6.07
C GLN A 42 -8.21 -9.00 7.47
N ASP A 43 -8.29 -10.32 7.62
CA ASP A 43 -8.02 -11.04 8.86
C ASP A 43 -6.53 -11.04 9.26
N LYS A 44 -5.65 -10.63 8.35
CA LYS A 44 -4.19 -10.53 8.53
C LYS A 44 -3.71 -9.08 8.66
N LEU A 45 -4.63 -8.13 8.80
CA LEU A 45 -4.26 -6.73 9.03
C LEU A 45 -3.78 -6.53 10.48
N PRO A 46 -2.80 -5.63 10.68
CA PRO A 46 -2.18 -4.80 9.65
C PRO A 46 -0.97 -5.44 8.95
N GLU A 47 -0.47 -6.58 9.41
CA GLU A 47 0.84 -7.12 9.03
C GLU A 47 0.99 -7.44 7.55
N VAL A 48 -0.10 -7.85 6.88
CA VAL A 48 -0.10 -8.23 5.46
C VAL A 48 0.27 -7.10 4.49
N VAL A 49 0.31 -5.83 4.94
CA VAL A 49 0.69 -4.67 4.08
C VAL A 49 1.83 -3.81 4.62
N LEU A 50 2.41 -4.16 5.79
CA LEU A 50 3.40 -3.33 6.49
C LEU A 50 4.83 -3.90 6.47
N GLY A 51 5.07 -4.87 5.59
CA GLY A 51 6.36 -5.54 5.43
C GLY A 51 6.81 -5.59 3.98
N PRO A 52 7.89 -6.35 3.69
CA PRO A 52 8.31 -6.60 2.34
C PRO A 52 7.24 -7.38 1.55
N PRO A 53 7.12 -7.14 0.23
CA PRO A 53 6.19 -7.89 -0.61
C PRO A 53 6.56 -9.38 -0.67
N GLN A 54 5.61 -10.22 -1.04
CA GLN A 54 5.78 -11.66 -1.24
C GLN A 54 5.49 -12.06 -2.69
N GLY A 55 6.13 -11.39 -3.66
CA GLY A 55 5.91 -11.64 -5.09
C GLY A 55 6.15 -13.08 -5.53
N ALA A 56 5.49 -13.48 -6.62
CA ALA A 56 5.64 -14.80 -7.25
C ALA A 56 6.13 -14.72 -8.72
N GLY A 57 6.52 -13.53 -9.17
CA GLY A 57 7.09 -13.27 -10.49
C GLY A 57 6.08 -13.30 -11.64
N ASP A 58 6.56 -13.53 -12.86
CA ASP A 58 5.76 -13.31 -14.08
C ASP A 58 4.55 -14.24 -14.23
N GLY A 59 4.58 -15.42 -13.61
CA GLY A 59 3.62 -16.49 -13.88
C GLY A 59 2.44 -16.59 -12.92
N ALA A 60 2.50 -15.91 -11.76
CA ALA A 60 1.49 -15.99 -10.72
C ALA A 60 1.58 -14.83 -9.73
N GLY A 61 0.46 -14.57 -9.05
CA GLY A 61 0.42 -13.75 -7.84
C GLY A 61 0.63 -14.57 -6.56
N SER A 62 0.89 -13.86 -5.47
CA SER A 62 0.93 -14.35 -4.09
C SER A 62 -0.45 -14.34 -3.43
N LEU A 63 -0.53 -14.90 -2.21
CA LEU A 63 -1.71 -14.82 -1.33
C LEU A 63 -1.47 -13.92 -0.10
N HIS A 64 -0.36 -13.17 -0.11
CA HIS A 64 0.01 -12.19 0.91
C HIS A 64 -0.45 -10.81 0.44
N VAL A 65 -1.76 -10.62 0.39
CA VAL A 65 -2.35 -9.40 -0.16
C VAL A 65 -3.62 -9.03 0.60
N LEU A 66 -3.97 -7.76 0.52
CA LEU A 66 -5.24 -7.19 0.96
C LEU A 66 -6.05 -6.76 -0.26
N SER A 67 -7.11 -7.49 -0.59
CA SER A 67 -8.06 -7.06 -1.64
C SER A 67 -8.91 -5.91 -1.14
N MET A 68 -8.81 -4.75 -1.81
CA MET A 68 -9.53 -3.55 -1.38
C MET A 68 -11.01 -3.52 -1.78
N GLY A 69 -11.44 -4.32 -2.75
CA GLY A 69 -12.79 -4.23 -3.31
C GLY A 69 -12.98 -3.04 -4.24
N LYS A 70 -14.10 -3.02 -4.95
CA LYS A 70 -14.43 -2.00 -5.95
C LYS A 70 -14.46 -0.60 -5.35
N GLY A 71 -13.55 0.27 -5.79
CA GLY A 71 -13.42 1.63 -5.26
C GLY A 71 -13.02 1.70 -3.78
N GLY A 72 -12.57 0.58 -3.20
CA GLY A 72 -12.02 0.58 -1.86
C GLY A 72 -10.68 1.31 -1.81
N GLY A 73 -10.30 1.76 -0.61
CA GLY A 73 -9.07 2.50 -0.43
C GLY A 73 -8.40 2.27 0.91
N ILE A 74 -7.09 2.49 0.91
CA ILE A 74 -6.24 2.40 2.10
C ILE A 74 -5.29 3.57 2.13
N THR A 75 -5.04 4.09 3.33
CA THR A 75 -3.98 5.06 3.59
C THR A 75 -2.97 4.42 4.52
N VAL A 76 -1.72 4.36 4.07
CA VAL A 76 -0.59 3.89 4.86
C VAL A 76 0.35 5.06 5.14
N ALA A 77 1.23 4.89 6.12
CA ALA A 77 2.19 5.93 6.43
C ALA A 77 3.52 5.38 6.95
N PHE A 78 4.55 6.18 6.68
CA PHE A 78 5.93 5.99 7.13
C PHE A 78 6.17 6.86 8.37
N ASP A 79 6.59 6.27 9.48
CA ASP A 79 6.81 6.98 10.73
C ASP A 79 8.26 7.40 10.90
N ASP A 80 9.20 6.51 10.59
CA ASP A 80 10.63 6.73 10.82
C ASP A 80 11.45 7.01 9.55
N ARG A 81 11.02 6.50 8.40
CA ARG A 81 11.75 6.55 7.13
C ARG A 81 10.83 7.01 6.02
N VAL A 82 10.64 8.32 5.97
CA VAL A 82 9.72 8.98 5.03
C VAL A 82 10.29 8.94 3.61
N ALA A 83 9.46 8.62 2.63
CA ALA A 83 9.83 8.73 1.23
C ALA A 83 10.19 10.19 0.90
N SER A 84 11.38 10.40 0.37
CA SER A 84 11.94 11.73 0.10
C SER A 84 12.37 11.84 -1.35
N ASP A 85 12.15 13.00 -1.97
CA ASP A 85 12.51 13.29 -3.35
C ASP A 85 14.02 13.14 -3.58
N GLY A 86 14.39 12.15 -4.39
CA GLY A 86 15.75 11.82 -4.78
C GLY A 86 15.86 11.53 -6.27
N PRO A 87 17.03 11.04 -6.75
CA PRO A 87 17.18 10.73 -8.17
C PRO A 87 16.29 9.56 -8.62
N GLY A 88 15.24 9.87 -9.39
CA GLY A 88 14.31 8.87 -9.93
C GLY A 88 13.20 8.51 -8.93
N PRO A 89 12.53 7.35 -9.08
CA PRO A 89 11.39 7.02 -8.25
C PRO A 89 11.71 6.97 -6.75
N ASP A 90 10.78 7.48 -5.94
CA ASP A 90 10.92 7.59 -4.49
C ASP A 90 9.99 6.62 -3.74
N LEU A 91 9.02 6.07 -4.44
CA LEU A 91 8.02 5.14 -3.94
C LEU A 91 7.86 3.95 -4.89
N VAL A 92 7.56 2.78 -4.33
CA VAL A 92 7.06 1.62 -5.09
C VAL A 92 5.82 1.08 -4.40
N VAL A 93 4.78 0.82 -5.20
CA VAL A 93 3.55 0.16 -4.76
C VAL A 93 3.55 -1.26 -5.32
N PHE A 94 3.35 -2.24 -4.44
CA PHE A 94 3.26 -3.64 -4.79
C PHE A 94 1.82 -4.09 -4.67
N GLU A 95 1.23 -4.41 -5.81
CA GLU A 95 -0.05 -5.11 -5.90
C GLU A 95 0.23 -6.62 -5.81
N ASN A 96 -0.34 -7.41 -6.70
CA ASN A 96 -0.16 -8.82 -6.90
C ASN A 96 -0.06 -9.19 -8.39
N ALA A 97 0.29 -8.20 -9.21
CA ALA A 97 0.23 -8.32 -10.66
C ALA A 97 1.22 -9.36 -11.17
N PHE A 98 0.88 -9.95 -12.31
CA PHE A 98 1.72 -10.87 -13.08
C PHE A 98 1.35 -10.75 -14.56
N VAL A 99 2.08 -11.44 -15.45
CA VAL A 99 1.90 -11.23 -16.88
C VAL A 99 0.47 -11.61 -17.31
N GLY A 100 -0.27 -10.61 -17.81
CA GLY A 100 -1.66 -10.76 -18.26
C GLY A 100 -2.72 -10.56 -17.18
N PHE A 101 -2.33 -10.21 -15.95
CA PHE A 101 -3.23 -9.88 -14.85
C PHE A 101 -2.79 -8.59 -14.16
N ALA A 102 -3.67 -7.60 -14.16
CA ALA A 102 -3.43 -6.29 -13.57
C ALA A 102 -4.74 -5.78 -12.97
N GLU A 103 -4.68 -5.38 -11.70
CA GLU A 103 -5.74 -4.65 -11.02
C GLU A 103 -5.16 -3.34 -10.54
N THR A 104 -5.78 -2.23 -10.93
CA THR A 104 -5.20 -0.90 -10.85
C THR A 104 -5.70 -0.09 -9.67
N ALA A 105 -4.81 0.73 -9.11
CA ALA A 105 -5.17 1.73 -8.11
C ALA A 105 -4.60 3.11 -8.47
N ARG A 106 -5.35 4.15 -8.12
CA ARG A 106 -4.88 5.53 -8.08
C ARG A 106 -3.96 5.70 -6.87
N VAL A 107 -2.86 6.42 -7.05
CA VAL A 107 -1.88 6.70 -6.00
C VAL A 107 -1.87 8.19 -5.70
N GLU A 108 -1.96 8.53 -4.42
CA GLU A 108 -1.84 9.88 -3.91
C GLU A 108 -0.85 9.91 -2.76
N ALA A 109 -0.09 10.99 -2.64
CA ALA A 109 0.87 11.18 -1.57
C ALA A 109 0.61 12.49 -0.81
N SER A 110 1.03 12.51 0.45
CA SER A 110 0.95 13.68 1.31
C SER A 110 2.10 13.71 2.31
N ALA A 111 2.59 14.92 2.60
CA ALA A 111 3.54 15.16 3.68
C ALA A 111 2.84 15.29 5.05
N ASP A 112 1.59 15.77 5.08
CA ASP A 112 0.89 16.18 6.31
C ASP A 112 -0.41 15.40 6.59
N GLY A 113 -0.87 14.58 5.65
CA GLY A 113 -2.10 13.78 5.75
C GLY A 113 -3.39 14.54 5.42
N THR A 114 -3.29 15.82 5.09
CA THR A 114 -4.42 16.72 4.82
C THR A 114 -4.42 17.29 3.40
N HIS A 115 -3.24 17.60 2.84
CA HIS A 115 -3.06 18.04 1.46
C HIS A 115 -2.50 16.89 0.63
N TRP A 116 -3.23 16.50 -0.41
CA TRP A 116 -2.94 15.33 -1.22
C TRP A 116 -2.57 15.75 -2.64
N SER A 117 -1.53 15.14 -3.19
CA SER A 117 -1.13 15.27 -4.58
C SER A 117 -1.18 13.90 -5.24
N ALA A 118 -1.79 13.83 -6.43
CA ALA A 118 -2.06 12.58 -7.13
C ALA A 118 -1.16 12.46 -8.36
N TRP A 119 -0.62 11.25 -8.59
CA TRP A 119 -0.10 10.93 -9.91
C TRP A 119 -1.27 10.74 -10.88
N PRO A 120 -1.16 11.16 -12.15
CA PRO A 120 -2.13 10.79 -13.17
C PRO A 120 -2.32 9.27 -13.19
N CYS A 121 -3.55 8.81 -13.34
CA CYS A 121 -3.85 7.40 -13.54
C CYS A 121 -5.07 7.29 -14.46
N ASP A 122 -4.82 6.72 -15.64
CA ASP A 122 -5.86 6.37 -16.61
C ASP A 122 -5.95 4.84 -16.71
N PRO A 123 -6.89 4.19 -16.01
CA PRO A 123 -7.04 2.73 -16.04
C PRO A 123 -7.43 2.20 -17.43
N ALA A 124 -7.98 3.04 -18.31
CA ALA A 124 -8.30 2.65 -19.69
C ALA A 124 -7.06 2.59 -20.60
N GLY A 125 -5.92 3.12 -20.15
CA GLY A 125 -4.66 3.19 -20.90
C GLY A 125 -3.93 1.85 -21.07
N GLY A 126 -4.39 0.78 -20.41
CA GLY A 126 -3.73 -0.53 -20.45
C GLY A 126 -2.26 -0.46 -20.03
N VAL A 127 -1.35 -0.98 -20.86
CA VAL A 127 0.11 -0.96 -20.60
C VAL A 127 0.74 0.44 -20.56
N THR A 128 0.00 1.47 -20.99
CA THR A 128 0.45 2.88 -20.93
C THR A 128 -0.13 3.64 -19.74
N ALA A 129 -0.95 2.97 -18.92
CA ALA A 129 -1.46 3.54 -17.69
C ALA A 129 -0.31 3.86 -16.73
N THR A 130 -0.51 4.87 -15.90
CA THR A 130 0.41 5.31 -14.83
C THR A 130 -0.16 5.00 -13.44
N CYS A 131 -1.07 4.04 -13.37
CA CYS A 131 -1.65 3.53 -12.14
C CYS A 131 -0.70 2.54 -11.46
N ALA A 132 -0.89 2.28 -10.17
CA ALA A 132 -0.29 1.10 -9.55
C ALA A 132 -0.99 -0.18 -10.05
N GLY A 133 -0.34 -1.33 -9.95
CA GLY A 133 -0.88 -2.66 -10.24
C GLY A 133 -0.72 -3.12 -11.68
N LEU A 134 0.26 -2.59 -12.41
CA LEU A 134 0.50 -2.91 -13.83
C LEU A 134 1.68 -3.86 -14.03
N ASN A 135 2.68 -3.79 -13.15
CA ASN A 135 3.94 -4.49 -13.32
C ASN A 135 4.04 -5.70 -12.37
N PRO A 136 4.56 -6.85 -12.84
CA PRO A 136 4.75 -8.03 -12.01
C PRO A 136 5.56 -7.74 -10.75
N VAL A 137 5.27 -8.46 -9.66
CA VAL A 137 6.04 -8.37 -8.40
C VAL A 137 7.03 -9.53 -8.33
N TRP A 138 8.33 -9.22 -8.38
CA TRP A 138 9.42 -10.22 -8.30
C TRP A 138 10.06 -10.30 -6.92
N LEU A 139 10.05 -9.22 -6.15
CA LEU A 139 10.62 -9.23 -4.80
C LEU A 139 9.75 -10.09 -3.88
N ALA A 140 10.39 -11.06 -3.22
CA ALA A 140 9.78 -11.91 -2.21
C ALA A 140 10.62 -11.84 -0.92
N GLY A 141 10.12 -11.09 0.06
CA GLY A 141 10.82 -10.79 1.31
C GLY A 141 11.81 -9.62 1.18
N GLU A 142 12.68 -9.51 2.18
CA GLU A 142 13.64 -8.40 2.27
C GLU A 142 14.63 -8.38 1.09
N PRO A 143 14.87 -7.22 0.47
CA PRO A 143 15.85 -7.09 -0.60
C PRO A 143 17.26 -7.33 -0.05
N THR A 144 18.03 -8.12 -0.79
CA THR A 144 19.44 -8.39 -0.49
C THR A 144 20.32 -7.39 -1.23
N ALA A 145 21.64 -7.41 -0.99
CA ALA A 145 22.58 -6.58 -1.74
C ALA A 145 22.47 -6.75 -3.28
N GLY A 146 22.10 -7.95 -3.75
CA GLY A 146 21.90 -8.24 -5.18
C GLY A 146 20.58 -7.72 -5.76
N SER A 147 19.62 -7.37 -4.91
CA SER A 147 18.34 -6.77 -5.27
C SER A 147 18.17 -5.39 -4.64
N ALA A 148 19.23 -4.62 -4.40
CA ALA A 148 19.11 -3.32 -3.73
C ALA A 148 18.40 -2.25 -4.59
N SER A 149 18.25 -2.48 -5.90
CA SER A 149 17.61 -1.56 -6.83
C SER A 149 16.10 -1.85 -6.96
N PRO A 150 15.23 -0.83 -6.82
CA PRO A 150 13.79 -0.97 -7.05
C PRO A 150 13.42 -1.54 -8.41
N LYS A 151 14.25 -1.32 -9.44
CA LYS A 151 14.04 -1.90 -10.78
C LYS A 151 14.02 -3.43 -10.79
N LEU A 152 14.61 -4.07 -9.78
CA LEU A 152 14.64 -5.53 -9.64
C LEU A 152 13.50 -6.07 -8.77
N TRP A 153 12.70 -5.19 -8.17
CA TRP A 153 11.60 -5.60 -7.28
C TRP A 153 10.32 -5.89 -8.03
N GLY A 154 10.13 -5.24 -9.17
CA GLY A 154 8.83 -5.19 -9.82
C GLY A 154 7.92 -4.18 -9.13
N GLY A 155 6.62 -4.35 -9.29
CA GLY A 155 5.64 -3.34 -8.86
C GLY A 155 5.79 -2.02 -9.61
N ASP A 156 5.05 -1.02 -9.17
CA ASP A 156 4.91 0.25 -9.87
C ASP A 156 5.58 1.38 -9.10
N ALA A 157 6.48 2.08 -9.77
CA ALA A 157 7.36 3.09 -9.17
C ALA A 157 6.87 4.51 -9.46
N PHE A 158 6.96 5.38 -8.45
CA PHE A 158 6.45 6.75 -8.48
C PHE A 158 7.51 7.75 -8.00
N ASP A 159 7.69 8.84 -8.75
CA ASP A 159 8.65 9.91 -8.44
C ASP A 159 7.90 11.12 -7.85
N LEU A 160 8.30 11.59 -6.67
CA LEU A 160 7.61 12.67 -5.95
C LEU A 160 7.74 14.02 -6.67
N SER A 161 8.82 14.22 -7.42
CA SER A 161 9.06 15.47 -8.16
C SER A 161 8.00 15.68 -9.25
N GLU A 162 7.42 14.61 -9.81
CA GLU A 162 6.36 14.66 -10.82
C GLU A 162 5.06 15.28 -10.30
N ILE A 163 4.82 15.18 -9.00
CA ILE A 163 3.65 15.74 -8.32
C ILE A 163 4.01 16.93 -7.41
N GLY A 164 5.24 17.43 -7.49
CA GLY A 164 5.71 18.62 -6.78
C GLY A 164 5.95 18.43 -5.28
N LEU A 165 6.13 17.18 -4.81
CA LEU A 165 6.41 16.88 -3.41
C LEU A 165 7.92 16.72 -3.16
N LYS A 166 8.35 17.07 -1.95
CA LYS A 166 9.71 16.78 -1.45
C LYS A 166 9.75 15.60 -0.51
N THR A 167 8.64 15.32 0.16
CA THR A 167 8.49 14.17 1.03
C THR A 167 7.05 13.66 0.95
N ALA A 168 6.87 12.36 1.20
CA ALA A 168 5.58 11.72 1.34
C ALA A 168 5.59 10.83 2.59
N ARG A 169 4.96 11.34 3.65
CA ARG A 169 4.74 10.58 4.89
C ARG A 169 3.55 9.63 4.77
N TYR A 170 2.57 10.02 3.97
CA TYR A 170 1.32 9.30 3.78
C TYR A 170 1.16 8.95 2.31
N VAL A 171 0.73 7.71 2.05
CA VAL A 171 0.36 7.24 0.72
C VAL A 171 -1.05 6.71 0.79
N ARG A 172 -1.92 7.20 -0.10
CA ARG A 172 -3.30 6.75 -0.25
C ARG A 172 -3.45 6.04 -1.58
N LEU A 173 -4.01 4.84 -1.53
CA LEU A 173 -4.33 4.01 -2.66
C LEU A 173 -5.85 3.87 -2.75
N THR A 174 -6.40 4.01 -3.94
CA THR A 174 -7.82 3.79 -4.21
C THR A 174 -7.97 2.93 -5.45
N ASP A 175 -8.63 1.78 -5.30
CA ASP A 175 -9.03 0.91 -6.42
C ASP A 175 -9.76 1.75 -7.49
N THR A 176 -9.40 1.57 -8.76
CA THR A 176 -9.89 2.45 -9.84
C THR A 176 -11.38 2.26 -10.14
N GLY A 177 -11.98 1.14 -9.74
CA GLY A 177 -13.35 0.77 -10.10
C GLY A 177 -13.47 0.00 -11.42
N ASP A 178 -12.37 -0.11 -12.17
CA ASP A 178 -12.29 -0.69 -13.52
C ASP A 178 -11.60 -2.07 -13.54
N ASN A 179 -11.39 -2.66 -12.36
CA ASN A 179 -10.73 -3.94 -12.18
C ASN A 179 -11.67 -5.14 -12.38
N GLN A 180 -11.08 -6.34 -12.41
CA GLN A 180 -11.84 -7.58 -12.52
C GLN A 180 -12.27 -8.09 -11.15
N TYR A 181 -13.54 -7.87 -10.78
CA TYR A 181 -14.10 -8.36 -9.51
C TYR A 181 -14.64 -9.79 -9.65
N LEU A 182 -13.78 -10.72 -10.07
CA LEU A 182 -14.14 -12.12 -10.33
C LEU A 182 -14.10 -12.93 -9.02
N GLY A 183 -15.26 -13.19 -8.42
CA GLY A 183 -15.38 -14.10 -7.27
C GLY A 183 -16.11 -13.50 -6.08
N ILE A 184 -15.74 -13.96 -4.88
CA ILE A 184 -16.30 -13.46 -3.60
C ILE A 184 -15.53 -12.20 -3.15
N THR A 185 -14.23 -12.15 -3.46
CA THR A 185 -13.32 -11.03 -3.16
C THR A 185 -12.52 -10.64 -4.41
N GLY A 186 -12.14 -9.37 -4.56
CA GLY A 186 -11.31 -8.87 -5.68
C GLY A 186 -11.10 -7.35 -5.63
N GLY A 187 -10.60 -6.76 -6.72
CA GLY A 187 -10.09 -5.40 -6.75
C GLY A 187 -8.60 -5.37 -6.40
N PHE A 188 -7.97 -4.19 -6.45
CA PHE A 188 -6.53 -4.05 -6.20
C PHE A 188 -6.08 -4.80 -4.94
N ASP A 189 -5.16 -5.74 -5.13
CA ASP A 189 -4.61 -6.64 -4.12
C ASP A 189 -3.30 -6.07 -3.57
N LEU A 190 -3.37 -5.18 -2.57
CA LEU A 190 -2.18 -4.55 -2.01
C LEU A 190 -1.32 -5.56 -1.22
N ASP A 191 -0.05 -5.70 -1.59
CA ASP A 191 0.97 -6.48 -0.88
C ASP A 191 1.86 -5.58 -0.02
N ALA A 192 2.39 -4.48 -0.58
CA ALA A 192 3.28 -3.59 0.16
C ALA A 192 3.40 -2.19 -0.46
N VAL A 193 3.93 -1.25 0.32
CA VAL A 193 4.38 0.07 -0.15
C VAL A 193 5.79 0.34 0.41
N ALA A 194 6.71 0.76 -0.45
CA ALA A 194 8.10 1.02 -0.10
C ALA A 194 8.54 2.44 -0.43
N ALA A 195 9.33 3.04 0.47
CA ALA A 195 10.15 4.22 0.20
C ALA A 195 11.49 3.81 -0.43
N VAL A 196 11.82 4.36 -1.59
CA VAL A 196 13.08 4.08 -2.32
C VAL A 196 14.23 4.90 -1.79
N HIS A 197 13.98 6.18 -1.52
CA HIS A 197 14.93 7.12 -0.92
C HIS A 197 14.47 7.51 0.49
N PRO A 198 14.47 6.58 1.47
CA PRO A 198 13.98 6.87 2.81
C PRO A 198 14.92 7.82 3.56
N ALA A 199 14.36 8.90 4.11
CA ALA A 199 15.05 9.83 4.99
C ALA A 199 14.36 9.91 6.37
N PRO A 200 15.10 10.26 7.45
CA PRO A 200 14.51 10.47 8.77
C PRO A 200 13.44 11.58 8.80
#